data_AF-A0A0T6ZA10-F1
#
_entry.id   AF-A0A0T6ZA10-F1
#
_cell.length_a   1.000
_cell.length_b   1.000
_cell.length_c   1.000
_cell.angle_alpha   90.00
_cell.angle_beta   90.00
_cell.angle_gamma   90.00
#
_symmetry.space_group_name_H-M   'P 1'
#
loop_
_entity.id
_entity.type
_entity.pdbx_description
1 polymer ?
#
loop_
_entity_poly.entity_id
_entity_poly.type
_entity_poly.pdbx_seq_one_letter_code
_entity_poly.pdbx_strand_id
1 'polypeptide(L)'
;MIQLVLAGLVAACTQFVAATVATLMVFSAARHGLIAPTLVCPDTEQLPVSVPSLLTWIFLLTAIGIALTSGRFVDFTTAHIRRASRLMWPAEPDRATKTLLGQLWLAAMGFAILALRPPPHVWIEAGRYLGPGCTASIVWPGVMSIGLACFGANAHAARKAF
;
A
#
# COMPACT_ATOMS: atom_id res chain seq x y z
N MET A 1 12.60 -12.82 -13.61
CA MET A 1 11.58 -12.61 -12.55
C MET A 1 11.81 -11.35 -11.72
N ILE A 2 13.02 -11.08 -11.22
CA ILE A 2 13.32 -9.90 -10.36
C ILE A 2 12.96 -8.55 -11.01
N GLN A 3 13.11 -8.40 -12.33
CA GLN A 3 12.80 -7.15 -13.04
C GLN A 3 11.30 -6.86 -13.21
N LEU A 4 10.43 -7.88 -13.14
CA LEU A 4 8.96 -7.71 -13.17
C LEU A 4 8.42 -7.07 -11.89
N VAL A 5 9.14 -7.23 -10.79
CA VAL A 5 8.75 -6.76 -9.45
C VAL A 5 9.44 -5.44 -9.11
N LEU A 6 10.35 -4.95 -9.96
CA LEU A 6 11.17 -3.77 -9.66
C LEU A 6 10.31 -2.51 -9.49
N ALA A 7 9.32 -2.29 -10.36
CA ALA A 7 8.37 -1.17 -10.21
C ALA A 7 7.59 -1.27 -8.89
N GLY A 8 7.07 -2.46 -8.57
CA GLY A 8 6.37 -2.71 -7.32
C GLY A 8 7.24 -2.55 -6.08
N LEU A 9 8.49 -3.01 -6.12
CA LEU A 9 9.44 -2.88 -5.00
C LEU A 9 9.81 -1.42 -4.76
N VAL A 10 10.08 -0.65 -5.82
CA VAL A 10 10.36 0.79 -5.69
C VAL A 10 9.14 1.52 -5.17
N ALA A 11 7.94 1.21 -5.69
CA ALA A 11 6.68 1.77 -5.19
C ALA A 11 6.39 1.41 -3.72
N ALA A 12 6.73 0.18 -3.31
CA ALA A 12 6.62 -0.26 -1.93
C ALA A 12 7.57 0.53 -1.02
N CYS A 13 8.82 0.72 -1.44
CA CYS A 13 9.81 1.50 -0.70
C CYS A 13 9.41 2.98 -0.60
N THR A 14 8.95 3.61 -1.68
CA THR A 14 8.49 4.99 -1.64
C THR A 14 7.25 5.14 -0.77
N GLN A 15 6.32 4.18 -0.82
CA GLN A 15 5.14 4.17 0.05
C GLN A 15 5.52 3.95 1.51
N PHE A 16 6.50 3.11 1.82
CA PHE A 16 7.01 2.92 3.17
C PHE A 16 7.62 4.22 3.73
N VAL A 17 8.42 4.92 2.95
CA VAL A 17 8.97 6.23 3.34
C VAL A 17 7.85 7.27 3.51
N ALA A 18 6.89 7.33 2.60
CA ALA A 18 5.75 8.24 2.71
C ALA A 18 4.91 7.95 3.96
N ALA A 19 4.63 6.67 4.24
CA ALA A 19 3.87 6.26 5.40
C ALA A 19 4.59 6.58 6.72
N THR A 20 5.91 6.36 6.79
CA THR A 20 6.71 6.69 7.98
C THR A 20 6.77 8.20 8.21
N VAL A 21 6.99 9.00 7.16
CA VAL A 21 6.98 10.47 7.26
C VAL A 21 5.61 11.00 7.66
N ALA A 22 4.53 10.51 7.06
CA ALA A 22 3.17 10.93 7.42
C ALA A 22 2.84 10.56 8.88
N THR A 23 3.25 9.37 9.33
CA THR A 23 3.09 8.95 10.73
C THR A 23 3.85 9.88 11.68
N LEU A 24 5.11 10.22 11.36
CA LEU A 24 5.93 11.13 12.15
C LEU A 24 5.36 12.55 12.19
N MET A 25 4.84 13.06 11.07
CA MET A 25 4.19 14.37 11.00
C MET A 25 2.91 14.42 11.85
N VAL A 26 2.09 13.37 11.81
CA VAL A 26 0.88 13.32 12.63
C VAL A 26 1.23 13.23 14.11
N PHE A 27 2.26 12.46 14.46
CA PHE A 27 2.73 12.35 15.84
C PHE A 27 3.33 13.67 16.34
N SER A 28 4.11 14.38 15.51
CA SER A 28 4.67 15.68 15.87
C SER A 28 3.60 16.75 15.98
N ALA A 29 2.64 16.81 15.07
CA ALA A 29 1.52 17.75 15.12
C ALA A 29 0.61 17.51 16.34
N ALA A 30 0.37 16.25 16.70
CA ALA A 30 -0.32 15.90 17.95
C ALA A 30 0.46 16.34 19.19
N ARG A 31 1.79 16.17 19.20
CA ARG A 31 2.65 16.60 20.31
C ARG A 31 2.66 18.11 20.51
N HIS A 32 2.54 18.89 19.45
CA HIS A 32 2.47 20.36 19.51
C HIS A 32 1.04 20.89 19.74
N GLY A 33 0.05 20.01 19.93
CA GLY A 33 -1.35 20.40 20.16
C GLY A 33 -2.04 21.02 18.94
N LEU A 34 -1.44 20.93 17.75
CA LEU A 34 -2.02 21.41 16.48
C LEU A 34 -3.18 20.53 16.02
N ILE A 35 -3.18 19.28 16.43
CA ILE A 35 -4.25 18.31 16.20
C ILE A 35 -4.71 17.88 17.60
N ALA A 36 -6.02 17.82 17.83
CA ALA A 36 -6.59 17.35 19.09
C ALA A 36 -5.90 16.04 19.55
N PRO A 37 -5.72 15.80 20.87
CA PRO A 37 -4.98 14.66 21.43
C PRO A 37 -5.72 13.36 21.13
N THR A 38 -5.59 12.90 19.90
CA THR A 38 -6.35 11.81 19.28
C THR A 38 -5.50 10.54 19.14
N LEU A 39 -4.22 10.66 19.48
CA LEU A 39 -3.29 9.58 19.74
C LEU A 39 -3.27 9.16 21.22
N VAL A 40 -4.11 9.78 22.06
CA VAL A 40 -4.35 9.28 23.43
C VAL A 40 -5.19 8.02 23.27
N CYS A 41 -4.60 6.86 23.52
CA CYS A 41 -5.37 5.62 23.63
C CYS A 41 -6.40 5.84 24.75
N PRO A 42 -7.71 5.79 24.48
CA PRO A 42 -8.69 5.94 25.54
C PRO A 42 -8.60 4.72 26.45
N ASP A 43 -8.15 4.92 27.67
CA ASP A 43 -8.50 4.01 28.77
C ASP A 43 -10.01 4.15 28.95
N THR A 44 -10.75 3.14 28.51
CA THR A 44 -12.19 2.91 28.80
C THR A 44 -13.19 3.95 28.28
N GLU A 45 -14.15 3.46 27.48
CA GLU A 45 -15.51 3.98 27.31
C GLU A 45 -15.69 5.47 26.94
N GLN A 46 -15.49 5.84 25.67
CA GLN A 46 -16.41 6.68 24.86
C GLN A 46 -15.78 7.12 23.51
N LEU A 47 -16.55 6.98 22.43
CA LEU A 47 -16.22 7.36 21.04
C LEU A 47 -16.31 8.91 20.84
N PRO A 48 -15.72 9.53 19.77
CA PRO A 48 -15.62 9.00 18.42
C PRO A 48 -14.22 8.91 17.82
N VAL A 49 -14.01 7.76 17.19
CA VAL A 49 -12.90 7.37 16.32
C VAL A 49 -12.88 8.25 15.06
N SER A 50 -12.15 9.36 15.06
CA SER A 50 -12.05 10.23 13.85
C SER A 50 -10.64 10.40 13.27
N VAL A 51 -9.60 9.88 13.92
CA VAL A 51 -8.21 10.07 13.47
C VAL A 51 -7.53 8.86 12.80
N PRO A 52 -7.84 7.58 13.14
CA PRO A 52 -7.26 6.47 12.37
C PRO A 52 -7.82 6.41 10.94
N SER A 53 -9.04 6.91 10.69
CA SER A 53 -9.65 6.95 9.36
C SER A 53 -8.90 7.91 8.44
N LEU A 54 -8.61 9.14 8.89
CA LEU A 54 -7.91 10.15 8.09
C LEU A 54 -6.51 9.69 7.69
N LEU A 55 -5.75 9.11 8.63
CA LEU A 55 -4.41 8.57 8.35
C LEU A 55 -4.47 7.40 7.36
N THR A 56 -5.46 6.52 7.50
CA THR A 56 -5.70 5.42 6.56
C THR A 56 -6.00 5.94 5.15
N TRP A 57 -6.81 7.00 5.03
CA TRP A 57 -7.08 7.65 3.74
C TRP A 57 -5.83 8.30 3.14
N ILE A 58 -4.98 8.93 3.95
CA ILE A 58 -3.69 9.48 3.50
C ILE A 58 -2.80 8.36 2.96
N PHE A 59 -2.69 7.24 3.67
CA PHE A 59 -1.92 6.08 3.21
C PHE A 59 -2.48 5.48 1.92
N LEU A 60 -3.81 5.36 1.78
CA LEU A 60 -4.43 4.85 0.56
C LEU A 60 -4.24 5.80 -0.62
N LEU A 61 -4.48 7.10 -0.45
CA LEU A 61 -4.34 8.09 -1.51
C LEU A 61 -2.89 8.21 -1.99
N THR A 62 -1.93 8.19 -1.06
CA THR A 62 -0.50 8.17 -1.40
C THR A 62 -0.10 6.88 -2.11
N ALA A 63 -0.59 5.72 -1.66
CA ALA A 63 -0.32 4.44 -2.30
C ALA A 63 -0.89 4.38 -3.73
N ILE A 64 -2.11 4.88 -3.93
CA ILE A 64 -2.73 4.98 -5.26
C ILE A 64 -1.93 5.93 -6.16
N GLY A 65 -1.57 7.11 -5.64
CA GLY A 65 -0.76 8.08 -6.35
C GLY A 65 0.59 7.50 -6.79
N ILE A 66 1.29 6.82 -5.88
CA ILE A 66 2.57 6.16 -6.15
C ILE A 66 2.40 5.01 -7.14
N ALA A 67 1.35 4.19 -7.01
CA ALA A 67 1.04 3.10 -7.93
C ALA A 67 0.77 3.59 -9.36
N LEU A 68 0.15 4.76 -9.50
CA LEU A 68 -0.18 5.38 -10.80
C LEU A 68 0.91 6.30 -11.34
N THR A 69 1.92 6.63 -10.55
CA THR A 69 2.99 7.55 -10.97
C THR A 69 3.88 6.86 -12.00
N SER A 70 3.87 7.37 -13.23
CA SER A 70 4.76 6.92 -14.29
C SER A 70 6.17 7.46 -14.05
N GLY A 71 7.03 6.63 -13.46
CA GLY A 71 8.48 6.87 -13.37
C GLY A 71 9.29 6.00 -14.33
N ARG A 72 10.60 6.28 -14.43
CA ARG A 72 11.57 5.47 -15.20
C ARG A 72 11.48 3.96 -14.90
N PHE A 73 11.10 3.58 -13.68
CA PHE A 73 10.95 2.19 -13.26
C PHE A 73 9.71 1.50 -13.82
N VAL A 74 8.60 2.24 -13.98
CA VAL A 74 7.40 1.76 -14.67
C VAL A 74 7.73 1.52 -16.14
N ASP A 75 8.43 2.46 -16.79
CA ASP A 75 8.83 2.32 -18.20
C ASP A 75 9.80 1.14 -18.42
N PHE A 76 10.73 0.91 -17.51
CA PHE A 76 11.64 -0.22 -17.56
C PHE A 76 10.91 -1.56 -17.41
N THR A 77 9.98 -1.65 -16.44
CA THR A 77 9.17 -2.85 -16.21
C THR A 77 8.23 -3.10 -17.39
N THR A 78 7.66 -2.04 -17.96
CA THR A 78 6.84 -2.04 -19.17
C THR A 78 7.61 -2.61 -20.37
N ALA A 79 8.80 -2.08 -20.64
CA ALA A 79 9.65 -2.53 -21.74
C ALA A 79 10.06 -4.00 -21.59
N HIS A 80 10.32 -4.45 -20.34
CA HIS A 80 10.66 -5.83 -20.06
C HIS A 80 9.46 -6.78 -20.25
N ILE A 81 8.27 -6.42 -19.75
CA ILE A 81 7.02 -7.19 -19.96
C ILE A 81 6.75 -7.32 -21.46
N ARG A 82 6.88 -6.22 -22.21
CA ARG A 82 6.71 -6.21 -23.66
C ARG A 82 7.73 -7.07 -24.40
N ARG A 83 8.97 -7.16 -23.90
CA ARG A 83 10.01 -8.02 -24.47
C ARG A 83 9.78 -9.49 -24.13
N ALA A 84 9.38 -9.78 -22.89
CA ALA A 84 9.07 -11.13 -22.44
C ALA A 84 7.82 -11.70 -23.13
N SER A 85 6.77 -10.89 -23.31
CA SER A 85 5.55 -11.30 -24.02
C SER A 85 5.81 -11.59 -25.50
N ARG A 86 6.73 -10.86 -26.14
CA ARG A 86 7.17 -11.15 -27.52
C ARG A 86 8.02 -12.42 -27.63
N LEU A 87 8.70 -12.82 -26.56
CA LEU A 87 9.54 -14.04 -26.53
C LEU A 87 8.74 -15.29 -26.14
N MET A 88 7.65 -15.15 -25.39
CA MET A 88 6.72 -16.23 -25.09
C MET A 88 5.78 -16.46 -26.28
N TRP A 89 6.21 -17.34 -27.19
CA TRP A 89 5.45 -18.08 -28.22
C TRP A 89 4.27 -17.38 -28.94
N PRO A 90 4.25 -17.38 -30.30
CA PRO A 90 3.33 -16.56 -31.10
C PRO A 90 1.84 -16.94 -31.03
N ALA A 91 1.45 -17.98 -30.31
CA ALA A 91 0.08 -18.48 -30.32
C ALA A 91 -0.87 -17.77 -29.35
N GLU A 92 -0.43 -17.31 -28.16
CA GLU A 92 -1.36 -16.76 -27.14
C GLU A 92 -0.75 -15.89 -26.01
N PRO A 93 0.23 -14.99 -26.27
CA PRO A 93 0.89 -14.19 -25.21
C PRO A 93 -0.06 -13.23 -24.47
N ASP A 94 -1.19 -12.90 -25.11
CA ASP A 94 -2.15 -11.92 -24.63
C ASP A 94 -3.02 -12.47 -23.48
N ARG A 95 -3.28 -13.78 -23.46
CA ARG A 95 -4.15 -14.41 -22.45
C ARG A 95 -3.47 -14.52 -21.09
N ALA A 96 -2.25 -15.07 -21.06
CA ALA A 96 -1.47 -15.23 -19.83
C ALA A 96 -1.15 -13.88 -19.17
N THR A 97 -0.94 -12.84 -19.97
CA THR A 97 -0.64 -11.52 -19.41
C THR A 97 -1.88 -10.77 -18.94
N LYS A 98 -3.02 -10.92 -19.62
CA LYS A 98 -4.32 -10.43 -19.12
C LYS A 98 -4.71 -11.10 -17.79
N THR A 99 -4.43 -12.40 -17.62
CA THR A 99 -4.68 -13.08 -16.35
C THR A 99 -3.77 -12.56 -15.23
N LEU A 100 -2.48 -12.30 -15.51
CA LEU A 100 -1.56 -11.70 -14.54
C LEU A 100 -1.99 -10.26 -14.16
N LEU A 101 -2.39 -9.46 -15.15
CA LEU A 101 -2.91 -8.11 -14.92
C LEU A 101 -4.15 -8.14 -14.02
N GLY A 102 -5.09 -9.06 -14.30
CA GLY A 102 -6.28 -9.27 -13.49
C GLY A 102 -5.93 -9.65 -12.06
N GLN A 103 -5.02 -10.60 -11.86
CA GLN A 103 -4.56 -11.04 -10.52
C GLN A 103 -3.88 -9.91 -9.73
N LEU A 104 -3.03 -9.12 -10.38
CA LEU A 104 -2.35 -7.98 -9.75
C LEU A 104 -3.35 -6.89 -9.31
N TRP A 105 -4.36 -6.61 -10.14
CA TRP A 105 -5.45 -5.68 -9.79
C TRP A 105 -6.33 -6.22 -8.66
N LEU A 106 -6.67 -7.50 -8.69
CA LEU A 106 -7.44 -8.16 -7.63
C LEU A 106 -6.69 -8.12 -6.30
N ALA A 107 -5.38 -8.40 -6.33
CA ALA A 107 -4.52 -8.29 -5.16
C ALA A 107 -4.48 -6.85 -4.63
N ALA A 108 -4.23 -5.87 -5.49
CA ALA A 108 -4.22 -4.45 -5.13
C ALA A 108 -5.55 -4.02 -4.48
N MET A 109 -6.68 -4.38 -5.07
CA MET A 109 -8.00 -4.05 -4.52
C MET A 109 -8.25 -4.77 -3.19
N GLY A 110 -7.80 -6.03 -3.06
CA GLY A 110 -7.82 -6.76 -1.80
C GLY A 110 -7.05 -6.03 -0.70
N PHE A 111 -5.85 -5.54 -0.99
CA PHE A 111 -5.06 -4.73 -0.05
C PHE A 111 -5.75 -3.42 0.32
N ALA A 112 -6.40 -2.74 -0.64
CA ALA A 112 -7.18 -1.53 -0.36
C ALA A 112 -8.37 -1.82 0.59
N ILE A 113 -9.10 -2.90 0.34
CA ILE A 113 -10.23 -3.32 1.19
C ILE A 113 -9.73 -3.71 2.58
N LEU A 114 -8.62 -4.45 2.68
CA LEU A 114 -8.04 -4.84 3.95
C LEU A 114 -7.51 -3.65 4.76
N ALA A 115 -7.01 -2.60 4.10
CA ALA A 115 -6.60 -1.36 4.77
C ALA A 115 -7.78 -0.64 5.44
N LEU A 116 -8.98 -0.74 4.86
CA LEU A 116 -10.21 -0.16 5.40
C LEU A 116 -10.86 -1.04 6.48
N ARG A 117 -10.42 -2.31 6.61
CA ARG A 117 -10.91 -3.22 7.63
C ARG A 117 -10.10 -3.06 8.93
N PRO A 118 -10.74 -3.29 10.09
CA PRO A 118 -10.03 -3.29 11.35
C PRO A 118 -8.94 -4.38 11.36
N PRO A 119 -7.81 -4.17 12.06
CA PRO A 119 -6.75 -5.16 12.16
C PRO A 119 -7.29 -6.46 12.77
N PRO A 120 -6.85 -7.63 12.28
CA PRO A 120 -7.25 -8.90 12.84
C PRO A 120 -6.80 -9.01 14.30
N HIS A 121 -7.56 -9.74 15.12
CA HIS A 121 -7.33 -9.86 16.56
C HIS A 121 -5.91 -10.28 16.93
N VAL A 122 -5.28 -11.10 16.10
CA VAL A 122 -3.88 -11.54 16.26
C VAL A 122 -2.89 -10.36 16.30
N TRP A 123 -3.13 -9.32 15.51
CA TRP A 123 -2.30 -8.11 15.47
C TRP A 123 -2.58 -7.18 16.65
N ILE A 124 -3.83 -7.14 17.10
CA ILE A 124 -4.23 -6.40 18.31
C ILE A 124 -3.55 -7.01 19.54
N GLU A 125 -3.52 -8.34 19.60
CA GLU A 125 -2.91 -9.09 20.69
C GLU A 125 -1.38 -8.97 20.66
N ALA A 126 -0.75 -9.09 19.49
CA ALA A 126 0.68 -8.79 19.33
C ALA A 126 1.00 -7.34 19.73
N GLY A 127 0.14 -6.37 19.38
CA GLY A 127 0.28 -4.97 19.76
C GLY A 127 0.30 -4.76 21.28
N ARG A 128 -0.47 -5.54 22.04
CA ARG A 128 -0.44 -5.49 23.52
C ARG A 128 0.90 -5.93 24.11
N TYR A 129 1.64 -6.79 23.44
CA TYR A 129 2.97 -7.26 23.91
C TYR A 129 4.13 -6.43 23.37
N LEU A 130 3.97 -5.80 22.19
CA LEU A 130 5.05 -5.10 21.46
C LEU A 130 5.02 -3.57 21.64
N GLY A 131 3.99 -2.97 22.21
CA GLY A 131 3.93 -1.51 22.40
C GLY A 131 2.56 -0.96 22.85
N PRO A 132 2.32 0.35 22.68
CA PRO A 132 1.04 0.96 22.96
C PRO A 132 -0.07 0.30 22.12
N GLY A 133 -1.24 0.04 22.70
CA GLY A 133 -2.35 -0.66 22.03
C GLY A 133 -2.81 -0.03 20.70
N CYS A 134 -2.48 1.24 20.47
CA CYS A 134 -2.75 1.98 19.24
C CYS A 134 -1.76 1.71 18.08
N THR A 135 -0.69 0.93 18.29
CA THR A 135 0.29 0.61 17.23
C THR A 135 -0.33 -0.28 16.14
N ALA A 136 -1.17 -1.24 16.52
CA ALA A 136 -1.80 -2.17 15.58
C ALA A 136 -2.72 -1.47 14.58
N SER A 137 -3.43 -0.42 15.00
CA SER A 137 -4.35 0.34 14.14
C SER A 137 -3.64 1.27 13.14
N ILE A 138 -2.35 1.57 13.35
CA ILE A 138 -1.52 2.38 12.46
C ILE A 138 -0.71 1.50 11.52
N VAL A 139 -0.07 0.46 12.07
CA VAL A 139 0.80 -0.43 11.31
C VAL A 139 0.00 -1.22 10.28
N TRP A 140 -1.21 -1.67 10.61
CA TRP A 140 -2.06 -2.44 9.70
C TRP A 140 -2.39 -1.70 8.39
N PRO A 141 -3.03 -0.52 8.39
CA PRO A 141 -3.29 0.22 7.16
C PRO A 141 -2.00 0.63 6.44
N GLY A 142 -0.90 0.89 7.18
CA GLY A 142 0.41 1.14 6.61
C GLY A 142 0.92 -0.02 5.76
N VAL A 143 0.96 -1.24 6.32
CA VAL A 143 1.36 -2.47 5.63
C VAL A 143 0.47 -2.75 4.42
N MET A 144 -0.84 -2.59 4.58
CA MET A 144 -1.78 -2.79 3.47
C MET A 144 -1.59 -1.76 2.35
N SER A 145 -1.26 -0.51 2.67
CA SER A 145 -0.96 0.52 1.67
C SER A 145 0.33 0.22 0.88
N ILE A 146 1.34 -0.38 1.52
CA ILE A 146 2.58 -0.81 0.85
C ILE A 146 2.27 -1.94 -0.13
N GLY A 147 1.44 -2.90 0.28
CA GLY A 147 0.93 -3.95 -0.61
C GLY A 147 0.20 -3.34 -1.82
N LEU A 148 -0.74 -2.43 -1.58
CA LEU A 148 -1.47 -1.72 -2.63
C LEU A 148 -0.52 -1.00 -3.61
N ALA A 149 0.48 -0.26 -3.10
CA ALA A 149 1.46 0.43 -3.95
C ALA A 149 2.29 -0.56 -4.79
N CYS A 150 2.73 -1.67 -4.19
CA CYS A 150 3.52 -2.69 -4.86
C CYS A 150 2.75 -3.38 -6.00
N PHE A 151 1.57 -3.91 -5.69
CA PHE A 151 0.75 -4.63 -6.65
C PHE A 151 0.13 -3.68 -7.68
N GLY A 152 -0.25 -2.46 -7.27
CA GLY A 152 -0.79 -1.43 -8.14
C GLY A 152 0.23 -0.93 -9.16
N ALA A 153 1.48 -0.67 -8.76
CA ALA A 153 2.54 -0.25 -9.69
C ALA A 153 2.88 -1.34 -10.71
N ASN A 154 2.92 -2.61 -10.29
CA ASN A 154 3.12 -3.74 -11.18
C ASN A 154 1.94 -3.91 -12.16
N ALA A 155 0.71 -3.75 -11.69
CA ALA A 155 -0.48 -3.77 -12.54
C ALA A 155 -0.47 -2.61 -13.56
N HIS A 156 -0.06 -1.42 -13.14
CA HIS A 156 0.04 -0.25 -13.99
C HIS A 156 1.12 -0.42 -15.08
N ALA A 157 2.30 -0.93 -14.72
CA ALA A 157 3.37 -1.25 -15.67
C ALA A 157 2.95 -2.35 -16.65
N ALA A 158 2.26 -3.39 -16.16
CA ALA A 158 1.70 -4.42 -17.02
C ALA A 158 0.70 -3.83 -18.01
N ARG A 159 -0.23 -2.99 -17.58
CA ARG A 159 -1.20 -2.32 -18.46
C ARG A 159 -0.52 -1.48 -19.55
N LYS A 160 0.57 -0.77 -19.23
CA LYS A 160 1.29 0.08 -20.18
C LYS A 160 2.10 -0.71 -21.23
N ALA A 161 2.37 -1.99 -20.98
CA ALA A 161 3.22 -2.81 -21.86
C ALA A 161 2.48 -3.32 -23.11
N PHE A 162 1.15 -3.33 -23.04
CA PHE A 162 0.22 -3.71 -24.10
C PHE A 162 -0.31 -2.45 -24.78
#